data_AF-A0A497RDV7-F1
#
_entry.id   AF-A0A497RDV7-F1
#
_cell.length_a   1.000
_cell.length_b   1.000
_cell.length_c   1.000
_cell.angle_alpha   90.00
_cell.angle_beta   90.00
_cell.angle_gamma   90.00
#
_symmetry.space_group_name_H-M   'P 1'
#
loop_
_entity.id
_entity.type
_entity.pdbx_description
1 polymer ?
#
loop_
_entity_poly.entity_id
_entity_poly.type
_entity_poly.pdbx_seq_one_letter_code
_entity_poly.pdbx_strand_id
1 'polypeptide(L)'
;MPKTALFLGAGASKAFDYPTTKEFVNHLFGVLTSSSEKSILNLFLGIPDVSDVEHVLQIIDSVLNFASNPLFKGGRVKFPAHIEIGRTILDWSSFVARCELIKRKIISELHRQYEFDENKLEKIIECYDNLFGSIYPSVSRSMRAKEIEQMHVFTTNYDSVIENYCLEKQISFTCGFKSERGRRFWKPELFREFHGLKLYKLHGSLDWRETHDGRIEWVVTQEQVSGVSRRYRRNILIYPAQKEYFNEEPFRTLMRYFEEVLSVHDVCLVIGFSFRDPYINGIFLEFLRVNPNRKLIVVSPTASRNVEENLLQGDKKLKKQIICLDMLFGEEKTFKEIRNTLANLR
;
A
#
# COMPACT_ATOMS: atom_id res chain seq x y z
N MET A 1 2.31 -26.18 13.01
CA MET A 1 3.18 -25.05 12.61
C MET A 1 2.59 -23.78 13.21
N PRO A 2 3.42 -22.81 13.64
CA PRO A 2 2.90 -21.53 14.09
C PRO A 2 2.06 -20.89 12.98
N LYS A 3 0.91 -20.33 13.35
CA LYS A 3 0.01 -19.70 12.37
C LYS A 3 0.66 -18.42 11.88
N THR A 4 1.06 -18.40 10.60
CA THR A 4 1.85 -17.31 10.00
C THR A 4 0.98 -16.44 9.10
N ALA A 5 0.91 -15.14 9.39
CA ALA A 5 0.37 -14.15 8.46
C ALA A 5 1.51 -13.56 7.62
N LEU A 6 1.20 -13.13 6.39
CA LEU A 6 2.15 -12.48 5.49
C LEU A 6 1.79 -11.01 5.31
N PHE A 7 2.76 -10.12 5.44
CA PHE A 7 2.62 -8.69 5.19
C PHE A 7 3.64 -8.23 4.14
N LEU A 8 3.18 -7.55 3.11
CA LEU A 8 3.98 -7.10 1.98
C LEU A 8 3.99 -5.57 1.89
N GLY A 9 5.18 -4.99 1.89
CA GLY A 9 5.41 -3.57 1.62
C GLY A 9 6.04 -3.35 0.25
N ALA A 10 6.31 -2.08 -0.09
CA ALA A 10 6.80 -1.70 -1.42
C ALA A 10 8.11 -2.41 -1.82
N GLY A 11 8.96 -2.75 -0.86
CA GLY A 11 10.18 -3.52 -1.09
C GLY A 11 9.94 -4.95 -1.58
N ALA A 12 8.75 -5.52 -1.38
CA ALA A 12 8.40 -6.82 -1.96
C ALA A 12 8.16 -6.70 -3.48
N SER A 13 7.42 -5.67 -3.91
CA SER A 13 7.19 -5.40 -5.33
C SER A 13 8.44 -4.88 -6.05
N LYS A 14 9.39 -4.28 -5.33
CA LYS A 14 10.69 -3.87 -5.86
C LYS A 14 11.48 -5.02 -6.49
N ALA A 15 11.27 -6.25 -6.03
CA ALA A 15 11.87 -7.44 -6.65
C ALA A 15 11.45 -7.61 -8.12
N PHE A 16 10.34 -7.00 -8.54
CA PHE A 16 9.79 -7.04 -9.90
C PHE A 16 9.84 -5.66 -10.57
N ASP A 17 10.82 -4.84 -10.21
CA ASP A 17 11.09 -3.56 -10.87
C ASP A 17 9.94 -2.53 -10.73
N TYR A 18 9.01 -2.74 -9.79
CA TYR A 18 8.10 -1.70 -9.35
C TYR A 18 8.87 -0.71 -8.46
N PRO A 19 8.78 0.60 -8.72
CA PRO A 19 9.54 1.57 -7.94
C PRO A 19 9.06 1.59 -6.48
N THR A 20 9.97 1.94 -5.57
CA THR A 20 9.56 2.36 -4.22
C THR A 20 8.98 3.79 -4.29
N THR A 21 8.26 4.22 -3.26
CA THR A 21 7.71 5.58 -3.19
C THR A 21 8.77 6.68 -3.37
N LYS A 22 9.99 6.46 -2.87
CA LYS A 22 11.12 7.39 -3.02
C LYS A 22 11.64 7.45 -4.46
N GLU A 23 11.78 6.30 -5.11
CA GLU A 23 12.22 6.24 -6.52
C GLU A 23 11.18 6.85 -7.45
N PHE A 24 9.90 6.65 -7.14
CA PHE A 24 8.80 7.26 -7.86
C PHE A 24 8.85 8.80 -7.81
N VAL A 25 9.12 9.39 -6.65
CA VAL A 25 9.31 10.86 -6.51
C VAL A 25 10.43 11.37 -7.40
N ASN A 26 11.57 10.67 -7.43
CA ASN A 26 12.69 11.07 -8.29
C ASN A 26 12.30 11.05 -9.78
N HIS A 27 11.54 10.03 -10.19
CA HIS A 27 11.03 9.91 -11.56
C HIS A 27 10.05 11.03 -11.91
N LEU A 28 9.20 11.46 -10.97
CA LEU A 28 8.24 12.56 -11.19
C LEU A 28 8.91 13.87 -11.62
N PHE A 29 10.12 14.18 -11.13
CA PHE A 29 10.84 15.38 -11.58
C PHE A 29 11.19 15.38 -13.07
N GLY A 30 11.28 14.21 -13.70
CA GLY A 30 11.41 14.05 -15.14
C GLY A 30 10.09 14.22 -15.89
N VAL A 31 8.97 13.82 -15.27
CA VAL A 31 7.62 13.88 -15.85
C VAL A 31 7.02 15.30 -15.79
N LEU A 32 7.34 16.07 -14.76
CA LEU A 32 6.91 17.47 -14.65
C LEU A 32 7.65 18.31 -15.70
N THR A 33 6.91 18.96 -16.60
CA THR A 33 7.48 19.61 -17.80
C THR A 33 7.77 21.08 -17.58
N SER A 34 7.05 21.76 -16.68
CA SER A 34 7.26 23.19 -16.41
C SER A 34 8.10 23.43 -15.16
N SER A 35 8.87 24.53 -15.17
CA SER A 35 9.60 25.01 -13.98
C SER A 35 8.66 25.23 -12.80
N SER A 36 7.47 25.80 -13.03
CA SER A 36 6.47 26.05 -11.99
C SER A 36 5.98 24.79 -11.28
N GLU A 37 5.79 23.68 -12.01
CA GLU A 37 5.36 22.40 -11.42
C GLU A 37 6.44 21.82 -10.51
N LYS A 38 7.70 21.83 -10.99
CA LYS A 38 8.85 21.35 -10.23
C LYS A 38 9.06 22.19 -8.97
N SER A 39 8.86 23.50 -9.05
CA SER A 39 8.97 24.40 -7.90
C SER A 39 7.90 24.13 -6.84
N ILE A 40 6.65 23.86 -7.23
CA ILE A 40 5.59 23.48 -6.29
C ILE A 40 5.88 22.11 -5.65
N LEU A 41 6.31 21.12 -6.44
CA LEU A 41 6.67 19.81 -5.90
C LEU A 41 7.82 19.92 -4.89
N ASN A 42 8.87 20.69 -5.22
CA ASN A 42 9.99 20.96 -4.32
C ASN A 42 9.54 21.70 -3.05
N LEU A 43 8.61 22.65 -3.17
CA LEU A 43 8.05 23.35 -2.01
C LEU A 43 7.42 22.35 -1.04
N PHE A 44 6.60 21.42 -1.54
CA PHE A 44 5.95 20.42 -0.68
C PHE A 44 6.95 19.43 -0.09
N LEU A 45 7.87 18.88 -0.89
CA LEU A 45 8.91 17.96 -0.41
C LEU A 45 9.92 18.62 0.54
N GLY A 46 10.00 19.95 0.56
CA GLY A 46 10.82 20.70 1.51
C GLY A 46 10.18 20.89 2.88
N ILE A 47 8.90 20.54 3.04
CA ILE A 47 8.20 20.60 4.33
C ILE A 47 8.74 19.48 5.22
N PRO A 48 9.08 19.76 6.50
CA PRO A 48 9.45 18.73 7.46
C PRO A 48 8.42 17.57 7.46
N ASP A 49 8.91 16.34 7.55
CA ASP A 49 8.11 15.11 7.55
C ASP A 49 7.40 14.74 6.23
N VAL A 50 7.46 15.58 5.19
CA VAL A 50 6.98 15.23 3.83
C VAL A 50 8.10 14.54 3.06
N SER A 51 8.14 13.21 3.14
CA SER A 51 9.26 12.43 2.57
C SER A 51 8.95 11.72 1.25
N ASP A 52 7.69 11.69 0.83
CA ASP A 52 7.27 10.94 -0.35
C ASP A 52 6.05 11.54 -1.06
N VAL A 53 5.68 10.94 -2.20
CA VAL A 53 4.58 11.45 -3.05
C VAL A 53 3.21 11.39 -2.37
N GLU A 54 3.07 10.50 -1.40
CA GLU A 54 1.80 10.22 -0.73
C GLU A 54 1.44 11.41 0.17
N HIS A 55 2.42 11.93 0.92
CA HIS A 55 2.28 13.19 1.66
C HIS A 55 2.03 14.39 0.74
N VAL A 56 2.68 14.45 -0.42
CA VAL A 56 2.45 15.52 -1.41
C VAL A 56 1.00 15.51 -1.91
N LEU A 57 0.45 14.35 -2.23
CA LEU A 57 -0.93 14.21 -2.68
C LEU A 57 -1.92 14.61 -1.59
N GLN A 58 -1.63 14.29 -0.33
CA GLN A 58 -2.44 14.76 0.80
C GLN A 58 -2.48 16.28 0.92
N ILE A 59 -1.33 16.94 0.80
CA ILE A 59 -1.27 18.42 0.85
C ILE A 59 -2.10 19.01 -0.28
N ILE A 60 -1.96 18.46 -1.50
CA ILE A 60 -2.75 18.89 -2.65
C ILE A 60 -4.24 18.70 -2.37
N ASP A 61 -4.66 17.56 -1.81
CA ASP A 61 -6.07 17.32 -1.49
C ASP A 61 -6.64 18.32 -0.49
N SER A 62 -5.87 18.67 0.55
CA SER A 62 -6.24 19.71 1.50
C SER A 62 -6.44 21.07 0.81
N VAL A 63 -5.55 21.44 -0.12
CA VAL A 63 -5.65 22.67 -0.92
C VAL A 63 -6.92 22.65 -1.79
N LEU A 64 -7.18 21.55 -2.50
CA LEU A 64 -8.33 21.41 -3.39
C LEU A 64 -9.67 21.40 -2.62
N ASN A 65 -9.70 20.75 -1.45
CA ASN A 65 -10.86 20.71 -0.57
C ASN A 65 -11.19 22.10 -0.01
N PHE A 66 -10.18 22.83 0.45
CA PHE A 66 -10.34 24.22 0.91
C PHE A 66 -10.87 25.12 -0.21
N ALA A 67 -10.28 25.04 -1.41
CA ALA A 67 -10.73 25.80 -2.58
C ALA A 67 -12.17 25.46 -3.02
N SER A 68 -12.62 24.23 -2.76
CA SER A 68 -13.95 23.75 -3.15
C SER A 68 -15.06 24.09 -2.16
N ASN A 69 -14.73 24.70 -1.00
CA ASN A 69 -15.68 24.98 0.06
C ASN A 69 -16.83 25.90 -0.43
N PRO A 70 -18.11 25.55 -0.19
CA PRO A 70 -19.27 26.33 -0.63
C PRO A 70 -19.26 27.80 -0.18
N LEU A 71 -18.62 28.12 0.96
CA LEU A 71 -18.46 29.49 1.46
C LEU A 71 -17.72 30.39 0.46
N PHE A 72 -16.81 29.82 -0.34
CA PHE A 72 -16.07 30.54 -1.38
C PHE A 72 -16.77 30.49 -2.75
N LYS A 73 -17.58 29.45 -3.03
CA LYS A 73 -18.23 29.23 -4.35
C LYS A 73 -19.38 30.20 -4.69
N GLY A 74 -19.79 31.05 -3.76
CA GLY A 74 -20.91 32.00 -3.97
C GLY A 74 -20.53 33.45 -4.24
N GLY A 75 -19.23 33.79 -4.34
CA GLY A 75 -18.77 35.17 -4.54
C GLY A 75 -19.07 36.14 -3.37
N ARG A 76 -19.66 35.65 -2.27
CA ARG A 76 -20.01 36.43 -1.08
C ARG A 76 -18.78 36.87 -0.27
N VAL A 77 -17.65 36.16 -0.42
CA VAL A 77 -16.38 36.48 0.21
C VAL A 77 -15.27 36.36 -0.85
N LYS A 78 -14.54 37.46 -1.10
CA LYS A 78 -13.30 37.42 -1.89
C LYS A 78 -12.14 37.26 -0.93
N PHE A 79 -11.39 36.17 -1.06
CA PHE A 79 -10.18 35.91 -0.28
C PHE A 79 -8.94 36.01 -1.19
N PRO A 80 -8.35 37.20 -1.35
CA PRO A 80 -7.11 37.34 -2.11
C PRO A 80 -5.96 36.74 -1.31
N ALA A 81 -5.36 35.68 -1.84
CA ALA A 81 -4.14 35.08 -1.30
C ALA A 81 -3.14 34.89 -2.43
N HIS A 82 -1.86 35.03 -2.09
CA HIS A 82 -0.75 34.80 -2.99
C HIS A 82 0.19 33.78 -2.34
N ILE A 83 0.76 32.91 -3.17
CA ILE A 83 1.73 31.89 -2.77
C ILE A 83 3.07 32.30 -3.35
N GLU A 84 4.05 32.51 -2.49
CA GLU A 84 5.43 32.78 -2.88
C GLU A 84 6.19 31.47 -3.01
N ILE A 85 6.77 31.23 -4.18
CA ILE A 85 7.56 30.04 -4.50
C ILE A 85 8.90 30.50 -5.06
N GLY A 86 9.89 30.67 -4.18
CA GLY A 86 11.16 31.28 -4.53
C GLY A 86 10.97 32.73 -4.98
N ARG A 87 11.22 33.03 -6.26
CA ARG A 87 11.02 34.37 -6.85
C ARG A 87 9.67 34.54 -7.56
N THR A 88 8.87 33.49 -7.64
CA THR A 88 7.59 33.51 -8.32
C THR A 88 6.47 33.75 -7.32
N ILE A 89 5.56 34.66 -7.65
CA ILE A 89 4.33 34.91 -6.88
C ILE A 89 3.17 34.39 -7.73
N LEU A 90 2.38 33.47 -7.18
CA LEU A 90 1.16 32.95 -7.80
C LEU A 90 -0.05 33.44 -7.03
N ASP A 91 -1.09 33.89 -7.72
CA ASP A 91 -2.38 34.06 -7.08
C ASP A 91 -2.97 32.70 -6.69
N TRP A 92 -3.87 32.71 -5.70
CA TRP A 92 -4.50 31.50 -5.18
C TRP A 92 -5.15 30.62 -6.26
N SER A 93 -5.85 31.22 -7.23
CA SER A 93 -6.56 30.45 -8.25
C SER A 93 -5.59 29.74 -9.20
N SER A 94 -4.51 30.43 -9.58
CA SER A 94 -3.41 29.84 -10.36
C SER A 94 -2.70 28.73 -9.59
N PHE A 95 -2.46 28.91 -8.30
CA PHE A 95 -1.85 27.88 -7.45
C PHE A 95 -2.73 26.62 -7.34
N VAL A 96 -4.03 26.79 -7.10
CA VAL A 96 -5.00 25.68 -7.04
C VAL A 96 -5.04 24.90 -8.36
N ALA A 97 -5.12 25.61 -9.50
CA ALA A 97 -5.12 24.98 -10.82
C ALA A 97 -3.82 24.19 -11.09
N ARG A 98 -2.66 24.68 -10.61
CA ARG A 98 -1.39 23.96 -10.70
C ARG A 98 -1.37 22.72 -9.81
N CYS A 99 -1.90 22.80 -8.59
CA CYS A 99 -2.04 21.64 -7.71
C CYS A 99 -2.90 20.55 -8.34
N GLU A 100 -4.03 20.91 -8.96
CA GLU A 100 -4.89 19.96 -9.68
C GLU A 100 -4.16 19.30 -10.86
N LEU A 101 -3.38 20.07 -11.63
CA LEU A 101 -2.57 19.54 -12.72
C LEU A 101 -1.49 18.57 -12.21
N ILE A 102 -0.77 18.94 -11.16
CA ILE A 102 0.28 18.10 -10.54
C ILE A 102 -0.35 16.80 -10.03
N LYS A 103 -1.48 16.86 -9.31
CA LYS A 103 -2.20 15.67 -8.84
C LYS A 103 -2.57 14.74 -9.99
N ARG A 104 -3.12 15.28 -11.09
CA ARG A 104 -3.45 14.46 -12.28
C ARG A 104 -2.22 13.78 -12.88
N LYS A 105 -1.10 14.50 -13.02
CA LYS A 105 0.16 13.94 -13.54
C LYS A 105 0.70 12.84 -12.63
N ILE A 106 0.69 13.07 -11.31
CA ILE A 106 1.13 12.08 -10.32
C ILE A 106 0.27 10.81 -10.40
N ILE A 107 -1.06 10.94 -10.40
CA ILE A 107 -1.97 9.79 -10.48
C ILE A 107 -1.78 9.02 -11.79
N SER A 108 -1.67 9.73 -12.92
CA SER A 108 -1.40 9.11 -14.22
C SER A 108 -0.10 8.33 -14.22
N GLU A 109 0.95 8.87 -13.61
CA GLU A 109 2.26 8.24 -13.54
C GLU A 109 2.28 7.06 -12.56
N LEU A 110 1.54 7.14 -11.45
CA LEU A 110 1.32 6.00 -10.54
C LEU A 110 0.68 4.84 -11.30
N HIS A 111 -0.38 5.12 -12.06
CA HIS A 111 -1.01 4.12 -12.91
C HIS A 111 -0.01 3.51 -13.89
N ARG A 112 0.74 4.33 -14.62
CA ARG A 112 1.71 3.85 -15.64
C ARG A 112 2.82 2.97 -15.05
N GLN A 113 3.31 3.29 -13.85
CA GLN A 113 4.45 2.60 -13.24
C GLN A 113 4.07 1.32 -12.50
N TYR A 114 2.85 1.27 -11.94
CA TYR A 114 2.38 0.16 -11.12
C TYR A 114 1.27 -0.67 -11.80
N GLU A 115 0.91 -0.34 -13.04
CA GLU A 115 0.13 -1.24 -13.90
C GLU A 115 0.87 -2.57 -14.05
N PHE A 116 0.09 -3.65 -14.12
CA PHE A 116 0.67 -4.98 -14.24
C PHE A 116 1.35 -5.15 -15.59
N ASP A 117 2.59 -5.62 -15.57
CA ASP A 117 3.38 -5.91 -16.76
C ASP A 117 3.55 -7.43 -16.87
N GLU A 118 2.91 -8.03 -17.88
CA GLU A 118 2.93 -9.48 -18.11
C GLU A 118 4.35 -10.02 -18.29
N ASN A 119 5.30 -9.20 -18.76
CA ASN A 119 6.71 -9.61 -18.88
C ASN A 119 7.36 -9.94 -17.52
N LYS A 120 6.76 -9.48 -16.42
CA LYS A 120 7.24 -9.74 -15.05
C LYS A 120 6.65 -11.03 -14.47
N LEU A 121 5.65 -11.64 -15.12
CA LEU A 121 4.86 -12.74 -14.55
C LEU A 121 5.73 -13.95 -14.20
N GLU A 122 6.65 -14.37 -15.07
CA GLU A 122 7.52 -15.52 -14.81
C GLU A 122 8.38 -15.32 -13.56
N LYS A 123 9.01 -14.13 -13.43
CA LYS A 123 9.81 -13.74 -12.26
C LYS A 123 8.97 -13.66 -10.98
N ILE A 124 7.73 -13.19 -11.09
CA ILE A 124 6.76 -13.15 -9.98
C ILE A 124 6.43 -14.57 -9.51
N ILE A 125 6.11 -15.47 -10.44
CA ILE A 125 5.81 -16.88 -10.14
C ILE A 125 6.98 -17.52 -9.41
N GLU A 126 8.19 -17.39 -9.96
CA GLU A 126 9.40 -17.99 -9.37
C GLU A 126 9.63 -17.49 -7.94
N CYS A 127 9.57 -16.17 -7.75
CA CYS A 127 9.79 -15.54 -6.45
C CYS A 127 8.79 -15.99 -5.39
N TYR A 128 7.49 -15.98 -5.70
CA TYR A 128 6.46 -16.38 -4.75
C TYR A 128 6.40 -17.90 -4.55
N ASP A 129 6.71 -18.71 -5.55
CA ASP A 129 6.86 -20.17 -5.37
C ASP A 129 7.99 -20.50 -4.39
N ASN A 130 9.11 -19.77 -4.47
CA ASN A 130 10.22 -19.91 -3.54
C ASN A 130 9.87 -19.40 -2.13
N LEU A 131 9.12 -18.29 -2.03
CA LEU A 131 8.60 -17.79 -0.74
C LEU A 131 7.66 -18.81 -0.09
N PHE A 132 6.60 -19.23 -0.78
CA PHE A 132 5.63 -20.17 -0.24
C PHE A 132 6.25 -21.56 -0.02
N GLY A 133 7.23 -21.97 -0.82
CA GLY A 133 8.04 -23.16 -0.57
C GLY A 133 8.91 -23.04 0.70
N SER A 134 9.27 -21.84 1.11
CA SER A 134 10.01 -21.57 2.35
C SER A 134 9.11 -21.49 3.58
N ILE A 135 7.86 -21.01 3.40
CA ILE A 135 6.82 -21.02 4.44
C ILE A 135 6.31 -22.45 4.68
N TYR A 136 6.13 -23.23 3.61
CA TYR A 136 5.60 -24.60 3.65
C TYR A 136 6.60 -25.63 3.08
N PRO A 137 7.78 -25.82 3.70
CA PRO A 137 8.83 -26.68 3.16
C PRO A 137 8.47 -28.17 3.17
N SER A 138 7.59 -28.58 4.07
CA SER A 138 7.16 -29.98 4.23
C SER A 138 5.96 -30.34 3.34
N VAL A 139 5.44 -29.37 2.57
CA VAL A 139 4.26 -29.56 1.72
C VAL A 139 4.70 -29.71 0.27
N SER A 140 4.25 -30.78 -0.38
CA SER A 140 4.55 -31.02 -1.79
C SER A 140 4.08 -29.84 -2.65
N ARG A 141 4.73 -29.62 -3.80
CA ARG A 141 4.33 -28.57 -4.74
C ARG A 141 2.84 -28.69 -5.12
N SER A 142 2.33 -29.90 -5.29
CA SER A 142 0.93 -30.18 -5.64
C SER A 142 -0.09 -29.85 -4.53
N MET A 143 0.32 -29.88 -3.26
CA MET A 143 -0.57 -29.59 -2.14
C MET A 143 -0.44 -28.15 -1.61
N ARG A 144 0.61 -27.43 -2.03
CA ARG A 144 0.89 -26.08 -1.54
C ARG A 144 -0.20 -25.06 -1.86
N ALA A 145 -0.90 -25.21 -2.98
CA ALA A 145 -2.03 -24.35 -3.32
C ALA A 145 -3.08 -24.31 -2.19
N LYS A 146 -3.41 -25.47 -1.60
CA LYS A 146 -4.39 -25.56 -0.50
C LYS A 146 -3.92 -24.88 0.79
N GLU A 147 -2.62 -24.90 1.06
CA GLU A 147 -2.04 -24.18 2.21
C GLU A 147 -2.07 -22.67 1.98
N ILE A 148 -1.72 -22.24 0.76
CA ILE A 148 -1.77 -20.83 0.35
C ILE A 148 -3.21 -20.30 0.43
N GLU A 149 -4.20 -21.12 0.06
CA GLU A 149 -5.63 -20.81 0.18
C GLU A 149 -6.11 -20.60 1.63
N GLN A 150 -5.30 -20.95 2.63
CA GLN A 150 -5.61 -20.65 4.04
C GLN A 150 -4.89 -19.41 4.56
N MET A 151 -4.01 -18.80 3.76
CA MET A 151 -3.22 -17.65 4.18
C MET A 151 -4.03 -16.36 4.22
N HIS A 152 -3.60 -15.50 5.16
CA HIS A 152 -3.95 -14.10 5.19
C HIS A 152 -2.73 -13.30 4.73
N VAL A 153 -2.91 -12.56 3.63
CA VAL A 153 -1.88 -11.70 3.03
C VAL A 153 -2.33 -10.26 3.14
N PHE A 154 -1.56 -9.44 3.85
CA PHE A 154 -1.74 -8.00 3.94
C PHE A 154 -0.75 -7.31 3.03
N THR A 155 -1.15 -6.22 2.40
CA THR A 155 -0.24 -5.42 1.59
C THR A 155 -0.57 -3.94 1.67
N THR A 156 0.47 -3.12 1.63
CA THR A 156 0.36 -1.67 1.41
C THR A 156 0.58 -1.29 -0.05
N ASN A 157 0.80 -2.28 -0.93
CA ASN A 157 1.15 -2.03 -2.32
C ASN A 157 -0.11 -1.82 -3.17
N TYR A 158 -0.02 -0.87 -4.10
CA TYR A 158 -1.11 -0.52 -5.01
C TYR A 158 -1.20 -1.44 -6.23
N ASP A 159 -0.09 -2.11 -6.58
CA ASP A 159 0.01 -3.05 -7.70
C ASP A 159 -0.84 -4.31 -7.49
N SER A 160 -1.05 -5.08 -8.55
CA SER A 160 -1.84 -6.31 -8.56
C SER A 160 -0.99 -7.59 -8.61
N VAL A 161 0.22 -7.56 -8.05
CA VAL A 161 1.19 -8.68 -8.18
C VAL A 161 0.65 -9.98 -7.58
N ILE A 162 0.03 -9.92 -6.39
CA ILE A 162 -0.49 -11.13 -5.71
C ILE A 162 -1.73 -11.67 -6.43
N GLU A 163 -2.60 -10.79 -6.90
CA GLU A 163 -3.78 -11.15 -7.68
C GLU A 163 -3.38 -11.92 -8.94
N ASN A 164 -2.41 -11.40 -9.71
CA ASN A 164 -1.93 -12.06 -10.93
C ASN A 164 -1.19 -13.36 -10.63
N TYR A 165 -0.40 -13.43 -9.55
CA TYR A 165 0.19 -14.71 -9.09
C TYR A 165 -0.90 -15.75 -8.80
N CYS A 166 -1.96 -15.37 -8.07
CA CYS A 166 -3.04 -16.29 -7.73
C CYS A 166 -3.83 -16.73 -8.96
N LEU A 167 -4.12 -15.81 -9.90
CA LEU A 167 -4.79 -16.13 -11.16
C LEU A 167 -4.00 -17.16 -11.98
N GLU A 168 -2.69 -16.92 -12.16
CA GLU A 168 -1.81 -17.80 -12.92
C GLU A 168 -1.64 -19.18 -12.26
N LYS A 169 -1.53 -19.21 -10.93
CA LYS A 169 -1.44 -20.46 -10.16
C LYS A 169 -2.78 -21.16 -9.90
N GLN A 170 -3.89 -20.59 -10.38
CA GLN A 170 -5.25 -21.08 -10.11
C GLN A 170 -5.53 -21.23 -8.59
N ILE A 171 -4.99 -20.31 -7.79
CA ILE A 171 -5.23 -20.23 -6.35
C ILE A 171 -6.47 -19.38 -6.13
N SER A 172 -7.46 -19.95 -5.43
CA SER A 172 -8.67 -19.21 -5.09
C SER A 172 -8.32 -18.07 -4.12
N PHE A 173 -8.70 -16.84 -4.44
CA PHE A 173 -8.46 -15.69 -3.55
C PHE A 173 -9.64 -14.72 -3.52
N THR A 174 -9.72 -13.93 -2.44
CA THR A 174 -10.62 -12.78 -2.32
C THR A 174 -9.85 -11.54 -1.88
N CYS A 175 -10.21 -10.40 -2.47
CA CYS A 175 -9.82 -9.08 -2.00
C CYS A 175 -11.01 -8.29 -1.44
N GLY A 176 -12.11 -8.97 -1.11
CA GLY A 176 -13.32 -8.35 -0.57
C GLY A 176 -14.26 -7.78 -1.62
N PHE A 177 -14.20 -8.26 -2.88
CA PHE A 177 -15.08 -7.80 -3.96
C PHE A 177 -15.89 -8.95 -4.56
N LYS A 178 -17.20 -8.73 -4.75
CA LYS A 178 -18.13 -9.70 -5.33
C LYS A 178 -18.62 -9.25 -6.70
N SER A 179 -18.74 -10.18 -7.64
CA SER A 179 -19.37 -9.92 -8.94
C SER A 179 -20.89 -9.74 -8.78
N GLU A 180 -21.40 -8.60 -9.25
CA GLU A 180 -22.82 -8.24 -9.34
C GLU A 180 -23.09 -7.66 -10.74
N ARG A 181 -23.87 -8.36 -11.56
CA ARG A 181 -24.24 -7.92 -12.92
C ARG A 181 -23.03 -7.52 -13.79
N GLY A 182 -21.95 -8.29 -13.74
CA GLY A 182 -20.73 -8.05 -14.51
C GLY A 182 -19.79 -6.97 -13.95
N ARG A 183 -20.10 -6.40 -12.78
CA ARG A 183 -19.26 -5.43 -12.06
C ARG A 183 -18.82 -6.02 -10.73
N ARG A 184 -17.72 -5.54 -10.14
CA ARG A 184 -17.20 -6.08 -8.87
C ARG A 184 -17.30 -5.02 -7.78
N PHE A 185 -18.11 -5.26 -6.75
CA PHE A 185 -18.31 -4.29 -5.66
C PHE A 185 -17.78 -4.80 -4.32
N TRP A 186 -17.34 -3.87 -3.49
CA TRP A 186 -16.88 -4.13 -2.13
C TRP A 186 -17.95 -4.84 -1.29
N LYS A 187 -17.57 -5.99 -0.74
CA LYS A 187 -18.33 -6.91 0.11
C LYS A 187 -17.37 -7.51 1.15
N PRO A 188 -17.10 -6.79 2.25
CA PRO A 188 -16.12 -7.20 3.24
C PRO A 188 -16.48 -8.50 3.98
N GLU A 189 -17.73 -8.94 3.91
CA GLU A 189 -18.22 -10.20 4.49
C GLU A 189 -17.52 -11.41 3.83
N LEU A 190 -17.08 -11.26 2.57
CA LEU A 190 -16.34 -12.30 1.86
C LEU A 190 -15.05 -12.72 2.56
N PHE A 191 -14.41 -11.87 3.36
CA PHE A 191 -13.21 -12.28 4.09
C PHE A 191 -13.48 -13.36 5.14
N ARG A 192 -14.73 -13.49 5.61
CA ARG A 192 -15.17 -14.53 6.55
C ARG A 192 -15.78 -15.74 5.83
N GLU A 193 -16.48 -15.52 4.72
CA GLU A 193 -17.21 -16.56 3.99
C GLU A 193 -16.36 -17.31 2.95
N PHE A 194 -15.32 -16.67 2.42
CA PHE A 194 -14.58 -17.20 1.28
C PHE A 194 -13.54 -18.26 1.67
N HIS A 195 -13.62 -19.41 1.01
CA HIS A 195 -12.63 -20.48 1.09
C HIS A 195 -11.54 -20.27 0.04
N GLY A 196 -10.49 -19.55 0.43
CA GLY A 196 -9.31 -19.28 -0.37
C GLY A 196 -8.46 -18.19 0.26
N LEU A 197 -7.36 -17.82 -0.38
CA LEU A 197 -6.41 -16.81 0.12
C LEU A 197 -7.14 -15.48 0.35
N LYS A 198 -6.90 -14.84 1.49
CA LYS A 198 -7.48 -13.54 1.81
C LYS A 198 -6.43 -12.46 1.63
N LEU A 199 -6.62 -11.59 0.63
CA LEU A 199 -5.73 -10.48 0.31
C LEU A 199 -6.33 -9.15 0.80
N TYR A 200 -5.66 -8.50 1.73
CA TYR A 200 -6.07 -7.24 2.33
C TYR A 200 -5.16 -6.11 1.87
N LYS A 201 -5.66 -5.23 0.98
CA LYS A 201 -4.88 -4.09 0.46
C LYS A 201 -5.12 -2.85 1.32
N LEU A 202 -4.32 -2.69 2.37
CA LEU A 202 -4.52 -1.73 3.46
C LEU A 202 -4.46 -0.26 3.01
N HIS A 203 -3.74 0.03 1.93
CA HIS A 203 -3.69 1.37 1.31
C HIS A 203 -4.53 1.47 0.03
N GLY A 204 -5.32 0.44 -0.27
CA GLY A 204 -6.18 0.39 -1.45
C GLY A 204 -5.45 -0.17 -2.66
N SER A 205 -5.98 0.11 -3.84
CA SER A 205 -5.46 -0.46 -5.08
C SER A 205 -5.68 0.50 -6.25
N LEU A 206 -4.80 0.44 -7.24
CA LEU A 206 -4.93 1.28 -8.44
C LEU A 206 -6.24 1.04 -9.18
N ASP A 207 -6.87 -0.11 -9.01
CA ASP A 207 -8.10 -0.51 -9.67
C ASP A 207 -9.37 -0.31 -8.82
N TRP A 208 -9.29 0.35 -7.66
CA TRP A 208 -10.46 0.64 -6.82
C TRP A 208 -11.00 2.06 -7.04
N ARG A 209 -12.32 2.19 -7.17
CA ARG A 209 -13.03 3.45 -7.42
C ARG A 209 -14.24 3.61 -6.54
N GLU A 210 -14.51 4.82 -6.09
CA GLU A 210 -15.80 5.17 -5.48
C GLU A 210 -16.74 5.68 -6.56
N THR A 211 -17.92 5.10 -6.65
CA THR A 211 -19.00 5.58 -7.52
C THR A 211 -19.75 6.74 -6.86
N HIS A 212 -20.51 7.53 -7.64
CA HIS A 212 -21.28 8.65 -7.09
C HIS A 212 -22.37 8.23 -6.09
N ASP A 213 -22.79 6.96 -6.11
CA ASP A 213 -23.73 6.39 -5.12
C ASP A 213 -23.05 5.90 -3.82
N GLY A 214 -21.73 6.13 -3.68
CA GLY A 214 -20.95 5.79 -2.49
C GLY A 214 -20.45 4.35 -2.45
N ARG A 215 -20.75 3.51 -3.46
CA ARG A 215 -20.20 2.14 -3.52
C ARG A 215 -18.78 2.14 -4.05
N ILE A 216 -17.99 1.19 -3.54
CA ILE A 216 -16.62 0.95 -3.99
C ILE A 216 -16.62 -0.19 -5.01
N GLU A 217 -16.04 0.06 -6.18
CA GLU A 217 -15.96 -0.85 -7.31
C GLU A 217 -14.50 -1.19 -7.64
N TRP A 218 -14.25 -2.46 -7.95
CA TRP A 218 -13.01 -2.93 -8.57
C TRP A 218 -13.17 -2.87 -10.10
N VAL A 219 -12.39 -1.98 -10.72
CA VAL A 219 -12.42 -1.66 -12.15
C VAL A 219 -11.21 -2.28 -12.85
N VAL A 220 -11.44 -3.33 -13.63
CA VAL A 220 -10.40 -4.05 -14.39
C VAL A 220 -10.04 -3.33 -15.70
N THR A 221 -10.89 -2.42 -16.18
CA THR A 221 -10.75 -1.78 -17.49
C THR A 221 -9.75 -0.62 -17.50
N GLN A 222 -9.11 -0.40 -18.65
CA GLN A 222 -8.27 0.76 -19.03
C GLN A 222 -8.97 2.13 -18.94
N GLU A 223 -10.07 2.25 -18.19
CA GLU A 223 -10.56 3.54 -17.72
C GLU A 223 -9.51 4.12 -16.75
N GLN A 224 -8.38 4.57 -17.32
CA GLN A 224 -7.41 5.44 -16.68
C GLN A 224 -8.10 6.79 -16.46
N VAL A 225 -9.05 6.82 -15.54
CA VAL A 225 -9.70 8.06 -15.18
C VAL A 225 -8.76 8.76 -14.21
N SER A 226 -8.07 9.76 -14.72
CA SER A 226 -7.46 10.81 -13.91
C SER A 226 -8.57 11.65 -13.25
N GLY A 227 -9.26 11.09 -12.24
CA GLY A 227 -10.21 11.82 -11.40
C GLY A 227 -11.69 11.46 -11.58
N VAL A 228 -12.56 12.43 -11.27
CA VAL A 228 -14.03 12.32 -11.33
C VAL A 228 -14.45 12.02 -12.77
N SER A 229 -15.18 10.92 -13.00
CA SER A 229 -15.89 10.67 -14.26
C SER A 229 -17.40 10.83 -14.08
N ARG A 230 -18.16 10.64 -15.17
CA ARG A 230 -19.62 10.50 -15.09
C ARG A 230 -20.05 9.39 -14.12
N ARG A 231 -19.21 8.36 -13.93
CA ARG A 231 -19.51 7.17 -13.13
C ARG A 231 -18.82 7.16 -11.77
N TYR A 232 -17.60 7.66 -11.69
CA TYR A 232 -16.78 7.60 -10.48
C TYR A 232 -16.58 8.98 -9.87
N ARG A 233 -16.70 9.03 -8.55
CA ARG A 233 -16.45 10.20 -7.72
C ARG A 233 -14.96 10.39 -7.47
N ARG A 234 -14.21 9.32 -7.14
CA ARG A 234 -12.77 9.39 -6.88
C ARG A 234 -12.09 8.01 -6.99
N ASN A 235 -10.76 8.02 -7.04
CA ASN A 235 -9.94 6.83 -6.84
C ASN A 235 -9.91 6.47 -5.34
N ILE A 236 -9.87 5.17 -5.02
CA ILE A 236 -9.75 4.67 -3.64
C ILE A 236 -8.31 4.20 -3.43
N LEU A 237 -7.48 5.15 -3.05
CA LEU A 237 -6.08 4.97 -2.64
C LEU A 237 -5.89 5.80 -1.37
N ILE A 238 -5.40 5.18 -0.30
CA ILE A 238 -4.94 5.91 0.89
C ILE A 238 -3.45 6.15 0.76
N TYR A 239 -3.08 7.36 1.12
CA TYR A 239 -1.72 7.73 1.43
C TYR A 239 -1.53 7.59 2.97
N PRO A 240 -0.49 6.88 3.48
CA PRO A 240 -0.28 6.59 4.91
C PRO A 240 -0.41 7.78 5.85
N ALA A 241 -0.17 8.98 5.32
CA ALA A 241 -0.20 10.24 6.02
C ALA A 241 -1.62 10.76 6.35
N GLN A 242 -2.68 10.14 5.81
CA GLN A 242 -4.07 10.55 6.00
C GLN A 242 -4.81 9.70 7.06
N LYS A 243 -4.68 10.06 8.34
CA LYS A 243 -5.38 9.38 9.46
C LYS A 243 -6.91 9.33 9.30
N GLU A 244 -7.50 10.31 8.63
CA GLU A 244 -8.95 10.44 8.47
C GLU A 244 -9.55 9.30 7.62
N TYR A 245 -8.79 8.79 6.66
CA TYR A 245 -9.29 7.76 5.75
C TYR A 245 -9.36 6.38 6.40
N PHE A 246 -8.61 6.11 7.48
CA PHE A 246 -8.77 4.87 8.25
C PHE A 246 -10.14 4.74 8.91
N ASN A 247 -10.93 5.82 8.97
CA ASN A 247 -12.32 5.79 9.43
C ASN A 247 -13.34 5.55 8.32
N GLU A 248 -12.93 5.57 7.04
CA GLU A 248 -13.78 5.36 5.88
C GLU A 248 -13.69 3.92 5.35
N GLU A 249 -14.74 3.43 4.68
CA GLU A 249 -14.65 2.19 3.91
C GLU A 249 -13.82 2.41 2.62
N PRO A 250 -13.04 1.41 2.17
CA PRO A 250 -12.91 0.04 2.71
C PRO A 250 -11.90 -0.08 3.87
N PHE A 251 -11.14 0.98 4.12
CA PHE A 251 -9.92 0.96 4.95
C PHE A 251 -10.18 0.66 6.41
N ARG A 252 -11.24 1.23 6.98
CA ARG A 252 -11.67 0.93 8.35
C ARG A 252 -11.87 -0.56 8.57
N THR A 253 -12.56 -1.23 7.63
CA THR A 253 -12.81 -2.66 7.72
C THR A 253 -11.55 -3.47 7.45
N LEU A 254 -10.71 -3.06 6.50
CA LEU A 254 -9.41 -3.71 6.24
C LEU A 254 -8.49 -3.67 7.46
N MET A 255 -8.41 -2.53 8.16
CA MET A 255 -7.62 -2.38 9.38
C MET A 255 -8.18 -3.22 10.53
N ARG A 256 -9.50 -3.25 10.71
CA ARG A 256 -10.15 -4.15 11.67
C ARG A 256 -9.78 -5.62 11.39
N TYR A 257 -9.81 -6.05 10.13
CA TYR A 257 -9.38 -7.41 9.78
C TYR A 257 -7.89 -7.64 10.05
N PHE A 258 -7.03 -6.64 9.85
CA PHE A 258 -5.61 -6.77 10.17
C PHE A 258 -5.38 -7.03 11.66
N GLU A 259 -6.07 -6.28 12.53
CA GLU A 259 -6.08 -6.50 13.97
C GLU A 259 -6.65 -7.88 14.35
N GLU A 260 -7.86 -8.22 13.85
CA GLU A 260 -8.54 -9.49 14.12
C GLU A 260 -7.67 -10.68 13.73
N VAL A 261 -7.07 -10.63 12.55
CA VAL A 261 -6.20 -11.71 12.05
C VAL A 261 -4.95 -11.82 12.90
N LEU A 262 -4.19 -10.74 13.12
CA LEU A 262 -2.98 -10.81 13.94
C LEU A 262 -3.27 -11.26 15.39
N SER A 263 -4.46 -10.97 15.92
CA SER A 263 -4.86 -11.42 17.27
C SER A 263 -4.92 -12.95 17.45
N VAL A 264 -5.00 -13.72 16.36
CA VAL A 264 -5.05 -15.19 16.39
C VAL A 264 -3.87 -15.84 15.66
N HIS A 265 -2.84 -15.07 15.34
CA HIS A 265 -1.60 -15.58 14.72
C HIS A 265 -0.43 -15.54 15.71
N ASP A 266 0.56 -16.40 15.45
CA ASP A 266 1.77 -16.51 16.27
C ASP A 266 2.93 -15.76 15.61
N VAL A 267 2.96 -15.73 14.28
CA VAL A 267 4.03 -15.13 13.49
C VAL A 267 3.44 -14.21 12.44
N CYS A 268 4.06 -13.05 12.25
CA CYS A 268 3.85 -12.22 11.07
C CYS A 268 5.17 -12.07 10.32
N LEU A 269 5.20 -12.57 9.08
CA LEU A 269 6.32 -12.38 8.16
C LEU A 269 6.09 -11.10 7.36
N VAL A 270 6.94 -10.10 7.57
CA VAL A 270 6.89 -8.78 6.94
C VAL A 270 8.00 -8.68 5.90
N ILE A 271 7.65 -8.38 4.66
CA ILE A 271 8.61 -8.30 3.55
C ILE A 271 8.52 -6.91 2.91
N GLY A 272 9.64 -6.20 2.89
CA GLY A 272 9.77 -4.93 2.15
C GLY A 272 8.99 -3.75 2.74
N PHE A 273 8.58 -3.81 4.02
CA PHE A 273 7.91 -2.70 4.69
C PHE A 273 8.90 -1.84 5.48
N SER A 274 8.81 -0.52 5.33
CA SER A 274 9.74 0.43 5.97
C SER A 274 9.26 0.94 7.33
N PHE A 275 8.07 0.53 7.79
CA PHE A 275 7.45 0.99 9.04
C PHE A 275 7.26 2.52 9.10
N ARG A 276 7.04 3.19 7.96
CA ARG A 276 6.76 4.64 7.96
C ARG A 276 5.31 4.98 8.28
N ASP A 277 4.41 3.98 8.30
CA ASP A 277 3.01 4.16 8.65
C ASP A 277 2.80 3.91 10.16
N PRO A 278 2.61 4.96 10.97
CA PRO A 278 2.48 4.81 12.42
C PRO A 278 1.21 4.07 12.84
N TYR A 279 0.16 4.06 12.01
CA TYR A 279 -1.09 3.35 12.33
C TYR A 279 -0.88 1.84 12.22
N ILE A 280 -0.31 1.38 11.11
CA ILE A 280 0.07 -0.03 10.91
C ILE A 280 1.10 -0.47 11.97
N ASN A 281 2.08 0.38 12.29
CA ASN A 281 3.05 0.11 13.34
C ASN A 281 2.38 -0.12 14.71
N GLY A 282 1.34 0.66 15.03
CA GLY A 282 0.58 0.48 16.27
C GLY A 282 0.01 -0.93 16.40
N ILE A 283 -0.54 -1.47 15.31
CA ILE A 283 -1.08 -2.84 15.26
C ILE A 283 0.03 -3.88 15.43
N PHE A 284 1.20 -3.70 14.79
CA PHE A 284 2.34 -4.59 14.99
C PHE A 284 2.86 -4.58 16.44
N LEU A 285 2.95 -3.41 17.06
CA LEU A 285 3.38 -3.29 18.44
C LEU A 285 2.38 -3.96 19.39
N GLU A 286 1.07 -3.80 19.16
CA GLU A 286 0.04 -4.46 19.96
C GLU A 286 0.07 -5.98 19.79
N PHE A 287 0.22 -6.45 18.54
CA PHE A 287 0.43 -7.86 18.23
C PHE A 287 1.54 -8.46 19.10
N LEU A 288 2.70 -7.78 19.21
CA LEU A 288 3.82 -8.24 20.02
C LEU A 288 3.56 -8.15 21.54
N ARG A 289 2.90 -7.09 22.01
CA ARG A 289 2.63 -6.85 23.45
C ARG A 289 1.68 -7.87 24.06
N VAL A 290 0.68 -8.32 23.29
CA VAL A 290 -0.36 -9.24 23.78
C VAL A 290 0.20 -10.61 24.14
N ASN A 291 1.24 -11.10 23.44
CA ASN A 291 1.82 -12.40 23.73
C ASN A 291 3.35 -12.41 23.46
N PRO A 292 4.19 -12.64 24.48
CA PRO A 292 5.65 -12.62 24.35
C PRO A 292 6.22 -13.72 23.44
N ASN A 293 5.44 -14.76 23.13
CA ASN A 293 5.84 -15.83 22.22
C ASN A 293 5.63 -15.45 20.74
N ARG A 294 4.84 -14.41 20.47
CA ARG A 294 4.63 -13.95 19.09
C ARG A 294 5.91 -13.40 18.50
N LYS A 295 6.11 -13.64 17.20
CA LYS A 295 7.28 -13.20 16.45
C LYS A 295 6.91 -12.33 15.26
N LEU A 296 7.70 -11.28 15.06
CA LEU A 296 7.69 -10.48 13.84
C LEU A 296 8.98 -10.77 13.08
N ILE A 297 8.91 -11.35 11.89
CA ILE A 297 10.08 -11.60 11.04
C ILE A 297 10.07 -10.51 9.97
N VAL A 298 11.14 -9.73 9.85
CA VAL A 298 11.20 -8.58 8.95
C VAL A 298 12.29 -8.80 7.91
N VAL A 299 11.92 -8.82 6.64
CA VAL A 299 12.84 -8.99 5.50
C VAL A 299 12.90 -7.71 4.70
N SER A 300 14.07 -7.07 4.69
CA SER A 300 14.35 -5.87 3.90
C SER A 300 15.84 -5.59 3.96
N PRO A 301 16.49 -5.00 2.94
CA PRO A 301 17.90 -4.60 3.03
C PRO A 301 18.20 -3.64 4.20
N THR A 302 17.18 -3.03 4.78
CA THR A 302 17.26 -2.08 5.90
C THR A 302 16.35 -2.49 7.07
N ALA A 303 16.04 -3.79 7.21
CA ALA A 303 15.12 -4.31 8.23
C ALA A 303 15.49 -3.84 9.64
N SER A 304 16.74 -4.07 10.06
CA SER A 304 17.23 -3.70 11.40
C SER A 304 17.12 -2.20 11.66
N ARG A 305 17.49 -1.39 10.65
CA ARG A 305 17.42 0.07 10.76
C ARG A 305 15.97 0.56 10.87
N ASN A 306 15.09 0.13 9.98
CA ASN A 306 13.70 0.58 9.96
C ASN A 306 12.93 0.12 11.22
N VAL A 307 13.24 -1.07 11.75
CA VAL A 307 12.66 -1.54 13.01
C VAL A 307 13.10 -0.67 14.18
N GLU A 308 14.38 -0.34 14.29
CA GLU A 308 14.90 0.49 15.38
C GLU A 308 14.38 1.93 15.29
N GLU A 309 14.49 2.55 14.11
CA GLU A 309 14.16 3.97 13.89
C GLU A 309 12.66 4.23 13.85
N ASN A 310 11.86 3.38 13.18
CA ASN A 310 10.46 3.71 12.89
C ASN A 310 9.44 2.90 13.70
N LEU A 311 9.72 1.62 13.98
CA LEU A 311 8.79 0.75 14.71
C LEU A 311 8.97 0.85 16.23
N LEU A 312 10.19 0.60 16.73
CA LEU A 312 10.47 0.55 18.16
C LEU A 312 10.71 1.95 18.75
N GLN A 313 11.33 2.85 17.99
CA GLN A 313 11.63 4.23 18.43
C GLN A 313 12.31 4.27 19.82
N GLY A 314 13.20 3.32 20.08
CA GLY A 314 13.92 3.16 21.36
C GLY A 314 13.28 2.20 22.38
N ASP A 315 12.09 1.64 22.15
CA ASP A 315 11.49 0.61 23.02
C ASP A 315 12.17 -0.75 22.85
N LYS A 316 13.08 -1.07 23.78
CA LYS A 316 13.85 -2.32 23.76
C LYS A 316 13.07 -3.54 24.24
N LYS A 317 11.89 -3.39 24.84
CA LYS A 317 11.16 -4.51 25.47
C LYS A 317 10.75 -5.58 24.46
N LEU A 318 10.35 -5.15 23.26
CA LEU A 318 9.84 -6.04 22.21
C LEU A 318 10.94 -6.59 21.28
N LYS A 319 12.19 -6.13 21.42
CA LYS A 319 13.29 -6.45 20.50
C LYS A 319 13.55 -7.96 20.38
N LYS A 320 13.36 -8.74 21.45
CA LYS A 320 13.53 -10.22 21.45
C LYS A 320 12.47 -10.97 20.64
N GLN A 321 11.37 -10.31 20.28
CA GLN A 321 10.30 -10.88 19.48
C GLN A 321 10.45 -10.55 17.99
N ILE A 322 11.36 -9.65 17.62
CA ILE A 322 11.55 -9.20 16.25
C ILE A 322 12.84 -9.81 15.70
N ILE A 323 12.73 -10.49 14.56
CA ILE A 323 13.86 -11.09 13.85
C ILE A 323 14.04 -10.29 12.55
N CYS A 324 15.13 -9.54 12.46
CA CYS A 324 15.46 -8.76 11.27
C CYS A 324 16.38 -9.54 10.35
N LEU A 325 15.96 -9.73 9.11
CA LEU A 325 16.74 -10.30 8.01
C LEU A 325 17.08 -9.16 7.05
N ASP A 326 18.29 -8.58 7.21
CA ASP A 326 18.81 -7.50 6.37
C ASP A 326 19.19 -8.00 4.97
N MET A 327 18.20 -8.44 4.22
CA MET A 327 18.36 -9.16 2.96
C MET A 327 17.38 -8.64 1.89
N LEU A 328 17.77 -8.78 0.62
CA LEU A 328 16.93 -8.40 -0.51
C LEU A 328 15.92 -9.51 -0.82
N PHE A 329 14.65 -9.15 -0.92
CA PHE A 329 13.60 -10.09 -1.34
C PHE A 329 13.75 -10.44 -2.82
N GLY A 330 13.51 -11.70 -3.18
CA GLY A 330 13.73 -12.24 -4.53
C GLY A 330 15.03 -13.02 -4.70
N GLU A 331 15.95 -12.99 -3.74
CA GLU A 331 17.21 -13.75 -3.79
C GLU A 331 17.09 -15.13 -3.12
N GLU A 332 17.72 -16.16 -3.70
CA GLU A 332 17.67 -17.55 -3.18
C GLU A 332 18.12 -17.66 -1.71
N LYS A 333 19.21 -16.98 -1.36
CA LYS A 333 19.72 -16.94 0.02
C LYS A 333 18.69 -16.39 1.01
N THR A 334 17.87 -15.43 0.59
CA THR A 334 16.83 -14.82 1.42
C THR A 334 15.72 -15.82 1.72
N PHE A 335 15.27 -16.57 0.71
CA PHE A 335 14.27 -17.63 0.90
C PHE A 335 14.78 -18.74 1.83
N LYS A 336 16.04 -19.15 1.69
CA LYS A 336 16.68 -20.11 2.59
C LYS A 336 16.69 -19.61 4.03
N GLU A 337 17.01 -18.33 4.25
CA GLU A 337 17.05 -17.75 5.59
C GLU A 337 15.66 -17.60 6.21
N ILE A 338 14.64 -17.22 5.42
CA ILE A 338 13.24 -17.24 5.85
C ILE A 338 12.84 -18.64 6.31
N ARG A 339 13.17 -19.67 5.52
CA ARG A 339 12.87 -21.07 5.86
C ARG A 339 13.53 -21.48 7.17
N ASN A 340 14.83 -21.21 7.32
CA ASN A 340 15.59 -21.55 8.53
C ASN A 340 15.01 -20.85 9.76
N THR A 341 14.69 -19.56 9.63
CA THR A 341 14.09 -18.76 10.69
C THR A 341 12.74 -19.35 11.12
N LEU A 342 11.84 -19.64 10.17
CA LEU A 342 10.54 -20.24 10.46
C LEU A 342 10.66 -21.66 11.04
N ALA A 343 11.67 -22.43 10.63
CA ALA A 343 11.92 -23.76 11.19
C ALA A 343 12.39 -23.69 12.65
N ASN A 344 13.20 -22.70 13.02
CA ASN A 344 13.68 -22.49 14.39
C ASN A 344 12.61 -21.96 15.35
N LEU A 345 11.45 -21.54 14.85
CA LEU A 345 10.28 -21.17 15.65
C LEU A 345 9.34 -22.34 15.94
N ARG A 346 9.58 -23.51 15.32
CA ARG A 346 8.89 -24.77 15.62
C ARG A 346 9.54 -25.45 16.81
#